data_AF-A0A448XH06-F1
#
_entry.id   AF-A0A448XH06-F1
#
_cell.length_a   1.000
_cell.length_b   1.000
_cell.length_c   1.000
_cell.angle_alpha   90.00
_cell.angle_beta   90.00
_cell.angle_gamma   90.00
#
_symmetry.space_group_name_H-M   'P 1'
#
loop_
_entity.id
_entity.type
_entity.pdbx_description
1 polymer ?
#
loop_
_entity_poly.entity_id
_entity_poly.type
_entity_poly.pdbx_seq_one_letter_code
_entity_poly.pdbx_strand_id
1 'polypeptide(L)'
;MQFWPLLYSFSTTLSSQCYWQASASTKADRAIYGFQLGAMIWFGVPFCFGTACGLAYLALGLANGGDLLSQADVSAGLVPVVVAWNLFGRIGVILLVLLCLMAITITGSSQIMAMTSIIILDIYAIYVKVRRHAIIRYIEYMLMFVHIYIYICVCVDEWVGGLGIAEFI
;
A
#
# COMPACT_ATOMS: atom_id res chain seq x y z
N MET A 1 -1.69 -23.67 -12.21
CA MET A 1 -1.18 -23.06 -10.97
C MET A 1 0.10 -22.32 -11.31
N GLN A 2 0.04 -21.00 -11.48
CA GLN A 2 1.23 -20.18 -11.76
C GLN A 2 1.89 -19.88 -10.41
N PHE A 3 2.92 -20.65 -10.07
CA PHE A 3 3.72 -20.47 -8.84
C PHE A 3 4.65 -19.23 -8.93
N TRP A 4 4.97 -18.82 -10.15
CA TRP A 4 5.92 -17.74 -10.45
C TRP A 4 5.57 -16.35 -9.87
N PRO A 5 4.30 -15.89 -9.88
CA PRO A 5 3.94 -14.59 -9.31
C PRO A 5 4.17 -14.49 -7.80
N LEU A 6 4.01 -15.60 -7.06
CA LEU A 6 4.24 -15.61 -5.61
C LEU A 6 5.74 -15.49 -5.31
N LEU A 7 6.56 -16.31 -5.96
CA LEU A 7 8.02 -16.24 -5.83
C LEU A 7 8.55 -14.84 -6.19
N TYR A 8 8.02 -14.25 -7.27
CA TYR A 8 8.40 -12.92 -7.71
C TYR A 8 8.10 -11.87 -6.64
N SER A 9 6.88 -11.84 -6.10
CA SER A 9 6.47 -10.88 -5.05
C SER A 9 7.26 -11.06 -3.74
N PHE A 10 7.58 -12.29 -3.36
CA PHE A 10 8.43 -12.55 -2.19
C PHE A 10 9.86 -12.07 -2.42
N SER A 11 10.43 -12.33 -3.61
CA SER A 11 11.79 -11.89 -3.96
C SER A 11 11.91 -10.37 -3.94
N THR A 12 10.94 -9.64 -4.51
CA THR A 12 10.97 -8.17 -4.54
C THR A 12 10.88 -7.57 -3.13
N THR A 13 10.15 -8.23 -2.23
CA THR A 13 10.01 -7.78 -0.84
C THR A 13 11.30 -7.97 -0.05
N LEU A 14 11.93 -9.14 -0.18
CA LEU A 14 13.19 -9.46 0.51
C LEU A 14 14.37 -8.60 0.00
N SER A 15 14.37 -8.22 -1.27
CA SER A 15 15.41 -7.36 -1.84
C SER A 15 15.14 -5.86 -1.66
N SER A 16 14.01 -5.47 -1.04
CA SER A 16 13.63 -4.06 -0.93
C SER A 16 14.33 -3.35 0.22
N GLN A 17 14.94 -2.21 -0.11
CA GLN A 17 15.76 -1.43 0.81
C GLN A 17 14.97 -0.80 1.97
N CYS A 18 13.68 -0.49 1.79
CA CYS A 18 12.87 0.10 2.86
C CYS A 18 12.72 -0.85 4.07
N TYR A 19 12.57 -2.16 3.83
CA TYR A 19 12.47 -3.16 4.90
C TYR A 19 13.80 -3.34 5.63
N TRP A 20 14.92 -3.40 4.90
CA TRP A 20 16.23 -3.49 5.50
C TRP A 20 16.58 -2.29 6.36
N GLN A 21 16.14 -1.10 5.96
CA GLN A 21 16.33 0.13 6.74
C GLN A 21 15.50 0.18 8.00
N ALA A 22 14.23 -0.19 7.88
CA ALA A 22 13.36 -0.31 9.05
C ALA A 22 14.02 -1.24 10.07
N SER A 23 14.53 -2.39 9.63
CA SER A 23 15.17 -3.36 10.52
C SER A 23 16.51 -2.88 11.08
N ALA A 24 17.35 -2.22 10.27
CA ALA A 24 18.62 -1.64 10.72
C ALA A 24 18.44 -0.49 11.74
N SER A 25 17.28 0.18 11.73
CA SER A 25 16.94 1.23 12.70
C SER A 25 16.51 0.69 14.08
N THR A 26 16.28 -0.62 14.19
CA THR A 26 15.84 -1.28 15.42
C THR A 26 16.98 -2.06 16.10
N LYS A 27 16.85 -2.33 17.41
CA LYS A 27 17.80 -3.20 18.12
C LYS A 27 17.75 -4.61 17.52
N ALA A 28 18.90 -5.21 17.25
CA ALA A 28 19.01 -6.51 16.57
C ALA A 28 18.13 -7.63 17.18
N ASP A 29 18.08 -7.72 18.51
CA ASP A 29 17.25 -8.70 19.23
C ASP A 29 15.75 -8.50 18.99
N ARG A 30 15.30 -7.24 18.82
CA ARG A 30 13.88 -6.90 18.55
C ARG A 30 13.52 -6.97 17.07
N ALA A 31 14.49 -6.80 16.18
CA ALA A 31 14.29 -6.84 14.73
C ALA A 31 13.73 -8.21 14.28
N ILE A 32 14.23 -9.30 14.87
CA ILE A 32 13.80 -10.67 14.55
C ILE A 32 12.32 -10.87 14.90
N TYR A 33 11.89 -10.46 16.09
CA TYR A 33 10.48 -10.51 16.48
C TYR A 33 9.62 -9.59 15.61
N GLY A 34 10.15 -8.43 15.20
CA GLY A 34 9.47 -7.53 14.26
C GLY A 34 9.19 -8.18 12.91
N PHE A 35 10.16 -8.89 12.34
CA PHE A 35 9.97 -9.62 11.08
C PHE A 35 8.97 -10.78 11.21
N GLN A 36 9.02 -11.55 12.30
CA GLN A 36 8.08 -12.64 12.53
C GLN A 36 6.65 -12.15 12.69
N LEU A 37 6.44 -11.11 13.51
CA LEU A 37 5.12 -10.49 13.69
C LEU A 37 4.63 -9.83 12.41
N GLY A 38 5.52 -9.16 11.67
CA GLY A 38 5.21 -8.58 10.36
C GLY A 38 4.71 -9.64 9.38
N ALA A 39 5.37 -10.80 9.31
CA ALA A 39 4.94 -11.92 8.46
C ALA A 39 3.58 -12.49 8.89
N MET A 40 3.31 -12.60 10.19
CA MET A 40 2.01 -13.05 10.71
C MET A 40 0.89 -12.06 10.34
N ILE A 41 1.13 -10.76 10.52
CA ILE A 41 0.16 -9.70 10.20
C ILE A 41 -0.13 -9.64 8.70
N TRP A 42 0.91 -9.83 7.87
CA TRP A 42 0.78 -9.85 6.41
C TRP A 42 -0.18 -10.92 5.90
N PHE A 43 -0.25 -12.07 6.56
CA PHE A 43 -1.23 -13.10 6.25
C PHE A 43 -2.57 -12.85 6.95
N GLY A 44 -2.53 -12.49 8.23
CA GLY A 44 -3.71 -12.37 9.08
C GLY A 44 -4.68 -11.28 8.63
N VAL A 45 -4.17 -10.08 8.30
CA VAL A 45 -5.04 -8.94 7.96
C VAL A 45 -5.81 -9.18 6.65
N PRO A 46 -5.19 -9.56 5.52
CA PRO A 46 -5.92 -9.84 4.29
C PRO A 46 -6.86 -11.04 4.42
N PHE A 47 -6.45 -12.08 5.15
CA PHE A 47 -7.29 -13.27 5.36
C PHE A 47 -8.55 -12.93 6.15
N CYS A 48 -8.42 -12.25 7.28
CA CYS A 48 -9.55 -11.83 8.10
C CYS A 48 -10.47 -10.86 7.34
N PHE A 49 -9.89 -9.85 6.67
CA PHE A 49 -10.66 -8.86 5.92
C PHE A 49 -11.41 -9.48 4.74
N GLY A 50 -10.71 -10.26 3.90
CA GLY A 50 -11.31 -10.92 2.75
C GLY A 50 -12.39 -11.93 3.14
N THR A 51 -12.18 -12.71 4.21
CA THR A 51 -13.17 -13.67 4.71
C THR A 51 -14.40 -12.95 5.27
N ALA A 52 -14.21 -11.88 6.05
CA ALA A 52 -15.31 -11.09 6.61
C ALA A 52 -16.15 -10.44 5.49
N CYS A 53 -15.51 -9.78 4.52
CA CYS A 53 -16.20 -9.19 3.38
C CYS A 53 -16.88 -10.24 2.49
N GLY A 54 -16.24 -11.39 2.25
CA GLY A 54 -16.82 -12.46 1.44
C GLY A 54 -18.06 -13.09 2.08
N LEU A 55 -18.00 -13.38 3.39
CA LEU A 55 -19.16 -13.88 4.14
C LEU A 55 -20.28 -12.83 4.22
N ALA A 56 -19.94 -11.56 4.43
CA ALA A 56 -20.92 -10.47 4.46
C ALA A 56 -21.61 -10.30 3.08
N TYR A 57 -20.86 -10.38 1.99
CA TYR A 57 -21.42 -10.34 0.63
C TYR A 57 -22.41 -11.50 0.40
N LEU A 58 -22.03 -12.72 0.78
CA LEU A 58 -22.91 -13.88 0.68
C LEU A 58 -24.19 -13.72 1.52
N ALA A 59 -24.07 -13.23 2.75
CA ALA A 59 -25.20 -12.98 3.63
C ALA A 59 -26.16 -11.92 3.05
N LEU A 60 -25.62 -10.84 2.48
CA LEU A 60 -26.38 -9.80 1.80
C LEU A 60 -27.10 -10.33 0.55
N GLY A 61 -26.46 -11.19 -0.23
CA GLY A 61 -27.08 -11.82 -1.41
C GLY A 61 -28.26 -12.71 -1.04
N LEU A 62 -28.14 -13.48 0.04
CA LEU A 62 -29.23 -14.30 0.56
C LEU A 62 -30.40 -13.45 1.08
N ALA A 63 -30.13 -12.33 1.74
CA ALA A 63 -31.15 -11.43 2.27
C ALA A 63 -31.92 -10.67 1.16
N ASN A 64 -31.24 -10.31 0.07
CA ASN A 64 -31.83 -9.55 -1.04
C ASN A 64 -32.39 -10.42 -2.18
N GLY A 65 -32.34 -11.76 -2.04
CA GLY A 65 -32.95 -12.70 -2.98
C GLY A 65 -32.16 -12.92 -4.29
N GLY A 66 -30.85 -12.60 -4.30
CA GLY A 66 -29.99 -12.79 -5.48
C GLY A 66 -28.61 -12.14 -5.33
N ASP A 67 -27.74 -12.39 -6.32
CA ASP A 67 -26.41 -11.78 -6.37
C ASP A 67 -26.49 -10.26 -6.59
N LEU A 68 -25.79 -9.48 -5.77
CA LEU A 68 -25.76 -8.01 -5.87
C LEU A 68 -24.85 -7.49 -6.98
N LEU A 69 -23.88 -8.29 -7.41
CA LEU A 69 -22.86 -7.93 -8.41
C LEU A 69 -22.81 -8.98 -9.53
N SER A 70 -22.49 -8.54 -10.75
CA SER A 70 -22.15 -9.44 -11.84
C SER A 70 -20.86 -10.20 -11.52
N GLN A 71 -20.66 -11.40 -12.09
CA GLN A 71 -19.41 -12.14 -11.93
C GLN A 71 -18.19 -11.34 -12.43
N ALA A 72 -18.38 -10.49 -13.43
CA ALA A 72 -17.34 -9.58 -13.90
C ALA A 72 -16.91 -8.58 -12.80
N ASP A 73 -17.86 -7.98 -12.10
CA ASP A 73 -17.58 -6.97 -11.07
C ASP A 73 -17.02 -7.60 -9.79
N VAL A 74 -17.44 -8.84 -9.49
CA VAL A 74 -16.82 -9.65 -8.42
C VAL A 74 -15.36 -9.93 -8.76
N SER A 75 -15.05 -10.30 -10.01
CA SER A 75 -13.68 -10.55 -10.45
C SER A 75 -12.81 -9.28 -10.50
N ALA A 76 -13.43 -8.11 -10.65
CA ALA A 76 -12.78 -6.81 -10.54
C ALA A 76 -12.53 -6.36 -9.08
N GLY A 77 -13.01 -7.12 -8.09
CA GLY A 77 -12.74 -6.86 -6.68
C GLY A 77 -13.64 -5.81 -6.03
N LEU A 78 -14.82 -5.52 -6.59
CA LEU A 78 -15.76 -4.53 -6.04
C LEU A 78 -16.52 -5.01 -4.79
N VAL A 79 -16.31 -6.26 -4.38
CA VAL A 79 -17.00 -6.90 -3.25
C VAL A 79 -16.90 -6.07 -1.95
N PRO A 80 -15.72 -5.61 -1.49
CA PRO A 80 -15.61 -4.85 -0.24
C PRO A 80 -16.34 -3.51 -0.29
N VAL A 81 -16.38 -2.87 -1.47
CA VAL A 81 -17.05 -1.57 -1.66
C VAL A 81 -18.57 -1.73 -1.54
N VAL A 82 -19.14 -2.74 -2.18
CA VAL A 82 -20.58 -3.03 -2.11
C VAL A 82 -21.01 -3.47 -0.71
N VAL A 83 -20.20 -4.29 -0.04
CA VAL A 83 -20.45 -4.67 1.35
C VAL A 83 -20.41 -3.45 2.28
N ALA A 84 -19.43 -2.57 2.12
CA ALA A 84 -19.30 -1.36 2.93
C ALA A 84 -20.49 -0.41 2.74
N TRP A 85 -20.97 -0.24 1.49
CA TRP A 85 -22.14 0.58 1.19
C TRP A 85 -23.42 0.02 1.83
N ASN A 86 -23.63 -1.30 1.74
CA ASN A 86 -24.85 -1.92 2.28
C ASN A 86 -24.88 -1.97 3.82
N LEU A 87 -23.73 -2.13 4.49
CA LEU A 87 -23.67 -2.22 5.95
C LEU A 87 -23.56 -0.87 6.65
N PHE A 88 -22.72 0.04 6.13
CA PHE A 88 -22.34 1.29 6.79
C PHE A 88 -22.77 2.54 6.00
N GLY A 89 -23.43 2.35 4.86
CA GLY A 89 -23.86 3.45 3.98
C GLY A 89 -22.68 4.24 3.40
N ARG A 90 -22.94 5.52 3.12
CA ARG A 90 -21.97 6.44 2.50
C ARG A 90 -20.69 6.63 3.32
N ILE A 91 -20.81 6.60 4.65
CA ILE A 91 -19.66 6.75 5.56
C ILE A 91 -18.71 5.55 5.44
N GLY A 92 -19.24 4.33 5.28
CA GLY A 92 -18.44 3.12 5.11
C GLY A 92 -17.53 3.15 3.88
N VAL A 93 -18.09 3.60 2.75
CA VAL A 93 -17.31 3.72 1.51
C VAL A 93 -16.23 4.79 1.63
N ILE A 94 -16.53 5.94 2.26
CA ILE A 94 -15.53 6.98 2.52
C ILE A 94 -14.39 6.44 3.39
N LEU A 95 -14.70 5.69 4.45
CA LEU A 95 -13.67 5.09 5.32
C LEU A 95 -12.80 4.08 4.56
N LEU A 96 -13.40 3.29 3.66
CA LEU A 96 -12.66 2.32 2.84
C LEU A 96 -11.71 3.02 1.87
N VAL A 97 -12.16 4.10 1.21
CA VAL A 97 -11.31 4.92 0.33
C VAL A 97 -10.19 5.59 1.13
N LEU A 98 -10.50 6.17 2.29
CA LEU A 98 -9.49 6.77 3.17
C LEU A 98 -8.44 5.75 3.64
N LEU A 99 -8.85 4.51 3.94
CA LEU A 99 -7.93 3.43 4.29
C LEU A 99 -7.00 3.09 3.13
N CYS A 100 -7.51 3.02 1.89
CA CYS A 100 -6.69 2.83 0.69
C CYS A 100 -5.71 3.98 0.46
N LEU A 101 -6.16 5.23 0.58
CA LEU A 101 -5.32 6.42 0.44
C LEU A 101 -4.19 6.47 1.46
N MET A 102 -4.50 6.14 2.72
CA MET A 102 -3.48 6.03 3.77
C MET A 102 -2.48 4.92 3.46
N ALA A 103 -2.92 3.76 2.98
CA ALA A 103 -2.03 2.66 2.62
C ALA A 103 -1.05 3.04 1.50
N ILE A 104 -1.53 3.72 0.45
CA ILE A 104 -0.71 4.20 -0.67
C ILE A 104 0.29 5.25 -0.17
N THR A 105 -0.17 6.22 0.63
CA THR A 105 0.67 7.31 1.15
C THR A 105 1.80 6.79 2.04
N ILE A 106 1.52 5.81 2.92
CA ILE A 106 2.53 5.20 3.79
C ILE A 106 3.56 4.43 2.96
N THR A 107 3.10 3.62 2.00
CA THR A 107 3.99 2.81 1.17
C THR A 107 4.87 3.69 0.29
N GLY A 108 4.29 4.71 -0.35
CA GLY A 108 5.03 5.69 -1.15
C GLY A 108 6.11 6.40 -0.33
N SER A 109 5.76 6.87 0.88
CA SER A 109 6.72 7.52 1.79
C SER A 109 7.90 6.61 2.14
N SER A 110 7.65 5.32 2.39
CA SER A 110 8.69 4.34 2.70
C SER A 110 9.67 4.10 1.53
N GLN A 111 9.16 4.08 0.30
CA GLN A 111 9.97 3.88 -0.90
C GLN A 111 10.85 5.10 -1.20
N ILE A 112 10.35 6.32 -0.96
CA ILE A 112 11.15 7.54 -1.13
C ILE A 112 12.33 7.55 -0.16
N MET A 113 12.12 7.17 1.10
CA MET A 113 13.21 7.07 2.08
C MET A 113 14.27 6.05 1.63
N ALA A 114 13.82 4.90 1.10
CA ALA A 114 14.71 3.89 0.54
C ALA A 114 15.51 4.43 -0.65
N MET A 115 14.89 5.09 -1.63
CA MET A 115 15.61 5.66 -2.78
C MET A 115 16.61 6.73 -2.36
N THR A 116 16.21 7.59 -1.42
CA THR A 116 17.04 8.68 -0.88
C THR A 116 18.31 8.13 -0.24
N SER A 117 18.17 7.09 0.59
CA SER A 117 19.32 6.46 1.25
C SER A 117 20.34 5.86 0.28
N ILE A 118 19.88 5.23 -0.82
CA ILE A 118 20.75 4.56 -1.81
C ILE A 118 21.58 5.65 -2.48
N ILE A 119 20.93 6.74 -2.90
CA ILE A 119 21.63 7.87 -3.51
C ILE A 119 22.68 8.44 -2.55
N ILE A 120 22.34 8.66 -1.28
CA ILE A 120 23.27 9.25 -0.31
C ILE A 120 24.42 8.32 0.05
N LEU A 121 24.09 7.11 0.51
CA LEU A 121 25.04 6.18 1.13
C LEU A 121 25.83 5.40 0.08
N ASP A 122 25.21 5.03 -1.05
CA ASP A 122 25.86 4.16 -2.03
C ASP A 122 26.52 4.97 -3.14
N ILE A 123 25.95 6.12 -3.53
CA ILE A 123 26.52 6.96 -4.60
C ILE A 123 27.36 8.11 -4.00
N TYR A 124 26.73 9.00 -3.23
CA TYR A 124 27.38 10.24 -2.80
C TYR A 124 28.53 10.00 -1.81
N ALA A 125 28.33 9.13 -0.82
CA ALA A 125 29.34 8.86 0.21
C ALA A 125 30.60 8.18 -0.37
N ILE A 126 30.44 7.32 -1.37
CA ILE A 126 31.53 6.53 -1.94
C ILE A 126 32.24 7.29 -3.06
N TYR A 127 31.50 7.87 -4.02
CA TYR A 127 32.08 8.36 -5.28
C TYR A 127 32.28 9.87 -5.32
N VAL A 128 31.42 10.66 -4.66
CA VAL A 128 31.35 12.11 -4.89
C VAL A 128 32.09 12.92 -3.81
N LYS A 129 32.28 12.39 -2.59
CA LYS A 129 33.02 13.02 -1.47
C LYS A 129 32.71 14.52 -1.27
N VAL A 130 31.43 14.91 -1.36
CA VAL A 130 30.99 16.32 -1.20
C VAL A 130 30.78 16.71 0.27
N ARG A 131 31.00 17.99 0.57
CA ARG A 131 30.86 18.63 1.89
C ARG A 131 29.45 18.44 2.48
N ARG A 132 29.36 17.98 3.74
CA ARG A 132 28.12 17.56 4.46
C ARG A 132 26.89 18.49 4.33
N HIS A 133 27.07 19.80 4.27
CA HIS A 133 25.95 20.77 4.32
C HIS A 133 25.16 20.91 3.01
N ALA A 134 25.78 20.68 1.86
CA ALA A 134 25.06 20.74 0.56
C ALA A 134 24.15 19.51 0.37
N ILE A 135 24.53 18.38 0.96
CA ILE A 135 23.82 17.11 0.85
C ILE A 135 22.47 17.18 1.58
N ILE A 136 22.44 17.70 2.81
CA ILE A 136 21.19 17.82 3.60
C ILE A 136 20.15 18.66 2.86
N ARG A 137 20.56 19.80 2.29
CA ARG A 137 19.66 20.68 1.55
C ARG A 137 19.17 20.03 0.24
N TYR A 138 20.02 19.29 -0.47
CA TYR A 138 19.60 18.53 -1.67
C TYR A 138 18.61 17.40 -1.34
N ILE A 139 18.81 16.72 -0.21
CA ILE A 139 17.89 15.68 0.29
C ILE A 139 16.51 16.26 0.60
N GLU A 140 16.45 17.41 1.29
CA GLU A 140 15.19 18.10 1.57
C GLU A 140 14.45 18.49 0.28
N TYR A 141 15.16 19.01 -0.74
CA TYR A 141 14.57 19.31 -2.05
C TYR A 141 14.10 18.06 -2.79
N MET A 142 14.87 16.97 -2.78
CA MET A 142 14.48 15.72 -3.43
C MET A 142 13.27 15.07 -2.74
N LEU A 143 13.24 15.05 -1.41
CA LEU A 143 12.10 14.56 -0.62
C LEU A 143 10.83 15.36 -0.94
N MET A 144 10.91 16.68 -0.99
CA MET A 144 9.77 17.54 -1.34
C MET A 144 9.30 17.30 -2.78
N PHE A 145 10.21 17.24 -3.75
CA PHE A 145 9.85 17.07 -5.16
C PHE A 145 9.20 15.71 -5.44
N VAL A 146 9.70 14.65 -4.80
CA VAL A 146 9.14 13.29 -4.98
C VAL A 146 7.85 13.10 -4.17
N HIS A 147 7.70 13.71 -2.98
CA HIS A 147 6.40 13.74 -2.29
C HIS A 147 5.33 14.44 -3.12
N ILE A 148 5.66 15.59 -3.73
CA ILE A 148 4.77 16.29 -4.67
C ILE A 148 4.46 15.43 -5.88
N TYR A 149 5.44 14.74 -6.45
CA TYR A 149 5.23 13.87 -7.60
C TYR A 149 4.33 12.67 -7.28
N ILE A 150 4.49 12.02 -6.12
CA ILE A 150 3.57 10.97 -5.68
C ILE A 150 2.17 11.53 -5.42
N TYR A 151 2.05 12.69 -4.79
CA TYR A 151 0.75 13.33 -4.59
C TYR A 151 0.06 13.63 -5.92
N ILE A 152 0.81 14.09 -6.91
CA ILE A 152 0.33 14.31 -8.27
C ILE A 152 -0.04 12.99 -8.94
N CYS A 153 0.78 11.94 -8.86
CA CYS A 153 0.45 10.63 -9.44
C CYS A 153 -0.79 10.00 -8.80
N VAL A 154 -0.97 10.12 -7.48
CA VAL A 154 -2.18 9.65 -6.78
C VAL A 154 -3.41 10.45 -7.23
N CYS A 155 -3.30 11.78 -7.33
CA CYS A 155 -4.37 12.62 -7.89
C CYS A 155 -4.64 12.35 -9.38
N VAL A 156 -3.61 11.97 -10.15
CA VAL A 156 -3.71 11.66 -11.59
C VAL A 156 -4.26 10.26 -11.81
N ASP A 157 -3.95 9.26 -10.98
CA ASP A 157 -4.54 7.93 -11.06
C ASP A 157 -6.01 7.94 -10.64
N GLU A 158 -6.42 8.81 -9.70
CA GLU A 158 -7.83 9.11 -9.45
C GLU A 158 -8.52 9.79 -10.65
N TRP A 159 -7.81 10.62 -11.41
CA TRP A 159 -8.35 11.34 -12.58
C TRP A 159 -8.34 10.53 -13.89
N VAL A 160 -7.33 9.69 -14.11
CA VAL A 160 -7.09 8.92 -15.35
C VAL A 160 -7.62 7.50 -15.23
N GLY A 161 -7.66 6.95 -14.02
CA GLY A 161 -8.14 5.58 -13.76
C GLY A 161 -9.66 5.41 -13.80
N GLY A 162 -10.44 6.49 -13.89
CA GLY A 162 -11.90 6.38 -13.99
C GLY A 162 -12.49 5.46 -12.90
N LEU A 163 -11.94 5.48 -11.68
CA LEU A 163 -12.67 4.97 -10.54
C LEU A 163 -13.91 5.85 -10.46
N GLY A 164 -15.08 5.28 -10.73
CA GLY A 164 -16.38 5.96 -10.78
C GLY A 164 -16.84 6.53 -9.42
N ILE A 165 -15.92 7.03 -8.59
CA ILE A 165 -16.21 7.72 -7.32
C ILE A 165 -16.99 9.02 -7.51
N ALA A 166 -17.00 9.60 -8.72
CA ALA A 166 -17.86 10.73 -9.06
C ALA A 166 -19.32 10.33 -9.39
N GLU A 167 -19.61 9.07 -9.70
CA GLU A 167 -20.97 8.61 -9.99
C GLU A 167 -21.72 8.05 -8.76
N PHE A 168 -21.02 7.87 -7.62
CA PHE A 168 -21.60 7.36 -6.36
C PHE A 168 -21.71 8.41 -5.23
N ILE A 169 -21.43 9.69 -5.53
CA ILE A 169 -21.62 10.84 -4.60
C ILE A 169 -22.94 11.55 -4.88
#